data_AF-A0A5M9TKT9-F1
#
_entry.id   AF-A0A5M9TKT9-F1
#
_cell.length_a   1.000
_cell.length_b   1.000
_cell.length_c   1.000
_cell.angle_alpha   90.00
_cell.angle_beta   90.00
_cell.angle_gamma   90.00
#
_symmetry.space_group_name_H-M   'P 1'
#
loop_
_entity.id
_entity.type
_entity.pdbx_description
1 polymer ?
#
loop_
_entity_poly.entity_id
_entity_poly.type
_entity_poly.pdbx_seq_one_letter_code
_entity_poly.pdbx_strand_id
1 'polypeptide(L)'
;MLSEFIELEEESDERYRCYTLSNTVQIFKHCIQDEDLNDVRIYVSTNTPLVSIDDKIEDYIKWFSTCETVFREYYENELHEKVHKNWFNEIEVYRVDITFNSIADYGATISCGDNILHDHIMMIDFDREQIQAIHFNG
;
A
#
# COMPACT_ATOMS: atom_id res chain seq x y z
N MET A 1 0.41 19.45 -2.22
CA MET A 1 0.64 19.37 -3.67
C MET A 1 -0.11 18.11 -4.07
N LEU A 2 -1.18 18.22 -4.87
CA LEU A 2 -1.93 17.04 -5.28
C LEU A 2 -0.99 16.14 -6.09
N SER A 3 -1.02 14.83 -5.83
CA SER A 3 -0.23 13.89 -6.60
C SER A 3 -0.81 13.82 -8.01
N GLU A 4 0.02 13.98 -9.04
CA GLU A 4 -0.47 13.81 -10.41
C GLU A 4 -0.58 12.31 -10.67
N PHE A 5 -1.80 11.85 -10.94
CA PHE A 5 -2.08 10.47 -11.30
C PHE A 5 -1.80 10.27 -12.79
N ILE A 6 -0.90 9.34 -13.10
CA ILE A 6 -0.52 9.00 -14.48
C ILE A 6 -1.15 7.66 -14.81
N GLU A 7 -2.04 7.61 -15.80
CA GLU A 7 -2.67 6.35 -16.23
C GLU A 7 -1.64 5.43 -16.89
N LEU A 8 -1.61 4.18 -16.44
CA LEU A 8 -0.86 3.08 -17.03
C LEU A 8 -1.82 2.28 -17.93
N GLU A 9 -1.93 2.68 -19.20
CA GLU A 9 -2.89 2.10 -20.14
C GLU A 9 -2.69 0.58 -20.33
N GLU A 10 -1.45 0.09 -20.31
CA GLU A 10 -1.11 -1.33 -20.50
C GLU A 10 -1.54 -2.22 -19.31
N GLU A 11 -1.66 -1.63 -18.12
CA GLU A 11 -2.09 -2.31 -16.89
C GLU A 11 -3.60 -2.09 -16.62
N SER A 12 -4.26 -1.29 -17.45
CA SER A 12 -5.68 -0.99 -17.37
C SER A 12 -6.49 -1.99 -18.18
N ASP A 13 -7.70 -2.29 -17.72
CA ASP A 13 -8.64 -3.18 -18.41
C ASP A 13 -10.08 -2.65 -18.38
N GLU A 14 -11.05 -3.49 -18.75
CA GLU A 14 -12.47 -3.12 -18.76
C GLU A 14 -13.04 -2.84 -17.35
N ARG A 15 -12.42 -3.38 -16.31
CA ARG A 15 -12.86 -3.30 -14.91
C ARG A 15 -12.13 -2.22 -14.13
N TYR A 16 -10.84 -2.01 -14.40
CA TYR A 16 -10.00 -1.10 -13.64
C TYR A 16 -9.14 -0.22 -14.55
N ARG A 17 -9.02 1.05 -14.17
CA ARG A 17 -8.00 1.97 -14.65
C ARG A 17 -6.84 1.94 -13.67
N CYS A 18 -5.65 1.65 -14.16
CA CYS A 18 -4.43 1.63 -13.37
C CYS A 18 -3.73 2.97 -13.46
N TYR A 19 -3.29 3.51 -12.33
CA TYR A 19 -2.53 4.74 -12.22
C TYR A 19 -1.26 4.53 -11.41
N THR A 20 -0.22 5.28 -11.74
CA THR A 20 0.92 5.55 -10.86
C THR A 20 0.94 7.03 -10.48
N LEU A 21 1.95 7.45 -9.72
CA LEU A 21 2.09 8.80 -9.19
C LEU A 21 3.33 9.46 -9.80
N SER A 22 3.25 10.76 -10.05
CA SER A 22 4.38 11.54 -10.57
C SER A 22 5.40 11.98 -9.51
N ASN A 23 5.04 11.88 -8.24
CA ASN A 23 5.77 12.47 -7.13
C ASN A 23 6.22 11.38 -6.17
N THR A 24 7.33 11.64 -5.47
CA THR A 24 7.78 10.81 -4.35
C THR A 24 6.65 10.53 -3.38
N VAL A 25 6.49 9.27 -3.02
CA VAL A 25 5.57 8.84 -1.97
C VAL A 25 6.30 8.11 -0.87
N GLN A 26 5.72 8.16 0.33
CA GLN A 26 6.21 7.43 1.48
C GLN A 26 5.20 6.36 1.84
N ILE A 27 5.62 5.11 1.75
CA ILE A 27 4.87 3.94 2.20
C ILE A 27 5.63 3.37 3.39
N PHE A 28 4.96 3.25 4.54
CA PHE A 28 5.62 3.06 5.83
C PHE A 28 6.66 4.16 6.07
N LYS A 29 7.93 3.81 6.32
CA LYS A 29 9.03 4.78 6.34
C LYS A 29 9.93 4.71 5.11
N HIS A 30 9.54 3.94 4.10
CA HIS A 30 10.24 3.80 2.85
C HIS A 30 9.79 4.86 1.85
N CYS A 31 10.74 5.61 1.28
CA CYS A 31 10.46 6.64 0.27
C CYS A 31 10.66 6.05 -1.13
N ILE A 32 9.62 6.05 -1.95
CA ILE A 32 9.61 5.54 -3.32
C ILE A 32 9.71 6.73 -4.27
N GLN A 33 10.66 6.70 -5.21
CA GLN A 33 11.01 7.83 -6.08
C GLN A 33 11.30 7.37 -7.50
N ASP A 34 11.22 8.30 -8.46
CA ASP A 34 11.66 8.13 -9.85
C ASP A 34 11.18 6.82 -10.49
N GLU A 35 12.11 5.92 -10.79
CA GLU A 35 11.91 4.67 -11.53
C GLU A 35 11.02 3.68 -10.75
N ASP A 36 11.12 3.71 -9.42
CA ASP A 36 10.45 2.79 -8.49
C ASP A 36 8.97 3.18 -8.28
N LEU A 37 8.53 4.34 -8.75
CA LEU A 37 7.11 4.73 -8.67
C LEU A 37 6.19 3.79 -9.45
N ASN A 38 6.74 3.06 -10.44
CA ASN A 38 6.00 2.01 -11.15
C ASN A 38 5.62 0.81 -10.25
N ASP A 39 6.29 0.66 -9.11
CA ASP A 39 5.94 -0.34 -8.09
C ASP A 39 4.79 0.12 -7.19
N VAL A 40 4.32 1.36 -7.35
CA VAL A 40 3.08 1.88 -6.74
C VAL A 40 1.99 1.96 -7.81
N ARG A 41 1.03 1.04 -7.71
CA ARG A 41 -0.08 0.91 -8.65
C ARG A 41 -1.39 1.14 -7.95
N ILE A 42 -2.23 1.98 -8.54
CA ILE A 42 -3.54 2.36 -8.02
C ILE A 42 -4.59 1.97 -9.04
N TYR A 43 -5.37 0.94 -8.72
CA TYR A 43 -6.44 0.45 -9.57
C TYR A 43 -7.76 1.06 -9.12
N VAL A 44 -8.38 1.85 -10.00
CA VAL A 44 -9.70 2.45 -9.77
C VAL A 44 -10.72 1.78 -10.67
N SER A 45 -11.80 1.29 -10.09
CA SER A 45 -12.91 0.69 -10.85
C SER A 45 -13.39 1.65 -11.95
N THR A 46 -13.63 1.14 -13.15
CA THR A 46 -14.15 1.92 -14.30
C THR A 46 -15.55 2.49 -14.03
N ASN A 47 -16.24 1.99 -13.01
CA ASN A 47 -17.53 2.52 -12.54
C ASN A 47 -17.40 3.71 -11.58
N THR A 48 -16.17 4.05 -11.16
CA THR A 48 -15.88 5.12 -10.19
C THR A 48 -15.02 6.20 -10.85
N PRO A 49 -15.51 7.44 -11.01
CA PRO A 49 -14.71 8.53 -11.54
C PRO A 49 -13.54 8.87 -10.61
N LEU A 50 -12.31 8.96 -11.14
CA LEU A 50 -11.11 9.29 -10.35
C LEU A 50 -11.28 10.59 -9.54
N VAL A 51 -11.82 11.64 -10.16
CA VAL A 51 -12.09 12.95 -9.53
C VAL A 51 -13.05 12.90 -8.33
N SER A 52 -13.74 11.77 -8.11
CA SER A 52 -14.62 11.60 -6.96
C SER A 52 -13.93 10.95 -5.76
N ILE A 53 -12.72 10.42 -5.93
CA ILE A 53 -11.98 9.66 -4.92
C ILE A 53 -10.49 10.01 -4.83
N ASP A 54 -9.98 10.94 -5.64
CA ASP A 54 -8.58 11.37 -5.67
C ASP A 54 -8.09 11.82 -4.29
N ASP A 55 -8.85 12.67 -3.60
CA ASP A 55 -8.57 13.09 -2.23
C ASP A 55 -8.46 11.88 -1.27
N LYS A 56 -9.34 10.88 -1.44
CA LYS A 56 -9.35 9.69 -0.59
C LYS A 56 -8.16 8.77 -0.88
N ILE A 57 -7.76 8.65 -2.14
CA ILE A 57 -6.55 7.92 -2.53
C ILE A 57 -5.33 8.58 -1.88
N GLU A 58 -5.22 9.90 -1.95
CA GLU A 58 -4.10 10.62 -1.31
C GLU A 58 -4.07 10.43 0.21
N ASP A 59 -5.22 10.54 0.86
CA ASP A 59 -5.33 10.35 2.31
C ASP A 59 -4.92 8.92 2.70
N TYR A 60 -5.29 7.93 1.89
CA TYR A 60 -4.94 6.54 2.13
C TYR A 60 -3.45 6.28 1.93
N ILE A 61 -2.83 6.85 0.89
CA ILE A 61 -1.37 6.80 0.69
C ILE A 61 -0.64 7.45 1.86
N LYS A 62 -1.08 8.65 2.30
CA LYS A 62 -0.49 9.34 3.46
C LYS A 62 -0.62 8.51 4.73
N TRP A 63 -1.74 7.81 4.91
CA TRP A 63 -1.99 6.98 6.08
C TRP A 63 -0.94 5.87 6.26
N PHE A 64 -0.45 5.24 5.18
CA PHE A 64 0.61 4.22 5.26
C PHE A 64 1.87 4.71 5.98
N SER A 65 2.17 6.02 5.94
CA SER A 65 3.31 6.58 6.68
C SER A 65 3.13 6.62 8.20
N THR A 66 1.90 6.39 8.68
CA THR A 66 1.46 6.52 10.07
C THR A 66 0.82 5.25 10.64
N CYS A 67 0.77 4.16 9.88
CA CYS A 67 0.06 2.93 10.26
C CYS A 67 0.85 1.99 11.19
N GLU A 68 1.94 2.45 11.82
CA GLU A 68 2.79 1.62 12.70
C GLU A 68 1.98 0.90 13.79
N THR A 69 1.01 1.59 14.41
CA THR A 69 0.18 1.00 15.45
C THR A 69 -0.60 -0.22 14.94
N VAL A 70 -1.14 -0.16 13.72
CA VAL A 70 -1.90 -1.28 13.13
C VAL A 70 -1.00 -2.48 12.88
N PHE A 71 0.23 -2.25 12.40
CA PHE A 71 1.23 -3.31 12.23
C PHE A 71 1.61 -3.95 13.56
N ARG A 72 1.94 -3.12 14.56
CA ARG A 72 2.36 -3.60 15.88
C ARG A 72 1.26 -4.42 16.53
N GLU A 73 0.01 -3.96 16.46
CA GLU A 73 -1.14 -4.70 16.99
C GLU A 73 -1.31 -6.05 16.28
N TYR A 74 -1.17 -6.11 14.95
CA TYR A 74 -1.27 -7.36 14.21
C TYR A 74 -0.15 -8.34 14.60
N TYR A 75 1.10 -7.88 14.66
CA TYR A 75 2.24 -8.74 15.03
C TYR A 75 2.10 -9.29 16.45
N GLU A 76 1.77 -8.44 17.40
CA GLU A 76 1.73 -8.84 18.81
C GLU A 76 0.51 -9.72 19.12
N ASN A 77 -0.64 -9.45 18.49
CA ASN A 77 -1.89 -10.15 18.80
C ASN A 77 -2.12 -11.38 17.92
N GLU A 78 -1.85 -11.31 16.61
CA GLU A 78 -2.17 -12.37 15.65
C GLU A 78 -0.96 -13.29 15.38
N LEU A 79 0.24 -12.72 15.27
CA LEU A 79 1.47 -13.51 15.05
C LEU A 79 2.16 -13.90 16.37
N HIS A 80 1.78 -13.28 17.49
CA HIS A 80 2.44 -13.42 18.79
C HIS A 80 3.94 -13.07 18.77
N GLU A 81 4.34 -12.18 17.84
CA GLU A 81 5.70 -11.71 17.68
C GLU A 81 5.85 -10.31 18.29
N LYS A 82 6.95 -10.10 19.04
CA LYS A 82 7.25 -8.79 19.63
C LYS A 82 8.16 -8.00 18.72
N VAL A 83 7.71 -6.83 18.31
CA VAL A 83 8.50 -5.93 17.45
C VAL A 83 9.17 -4.85 18.30
N HIS A 84 10.44 -4.55 18.03
CA HIS A 84 11.14 -3.49 18.76
C HIS A 84 10.63 -2.09 18.38
N LYS A 85 11.06 -1.08 19.14
CA LYS A 85 10.53 0.30 19.02
C LYS A 85 10.68 0.91 17.62
N ASN A 86 11.75 0.57 16.90
CA ASN A 86 12.07 1.19 15.60
C ASN A 86 11.84 0.23 14.42
N TRP A 87 11.29 -0.96 14.66
CA TRP A 87 11.13 -2.00 13.65
C TRP A 87 10.38 -1.53 12.41
N PHE A 88 9.33 -0.72 12.57
CA PHE A 88 8.55 -0.19 11.44
C PHE A 88 9.38 0.65 10.47
N ASN A 89 10.50 1.24 10.93
CA ASN A 89 11.41 2.01 10.08
C ASN A 89 12.32 1.10 9.23
N GLU A 90 12.37 -0.19 9.54
CA GLU A 90 13.25 -1.18 8.91
C GLU A 90 12.51 -1.99 7.84
N ILE A 91 11.20 -1.79 7.69
CA ILE A 91 10.39 -2.46 6.66
C ILE A 91 10.81 -1.94 5.28
N GLU A 92 11.20 -2.87 4.42
CA GLU A 92 11.56 -2.61 3.02
C GLU A 92 10.34 -2.91 2.15
N VAL A 93 9.91 -1.93 1.34
CA VAL A 93 8.72 -2.06 0.48
C VAL A 93 9.18 -2.40 -0.94
N TYR A 94 8.60 -3.45 -1.51
CA TYR A 94 8.93 -3.91 -2.86
C TYR A 94 7.84 -3.56 -3.87
N ARG A 95 6.56 -3.64 -3.47
CA ARG A 95 5.43 -3.37 -4.36
C ARG A 95 4.20 -2.96 -3.56
N VAL A 96 3.42 -2.05 -4.12
CA VAL A 96 2.21 -1.50 -3.52
C VAL A 96 1.11 -1.50 -4.58
N ASP A 97 0.13 -2.39 -4.41
CA ASP A 97 -1.08 -2.41 -5.24
C ASP A 97 -2.26 -1.92 -4.40
N ILE A 98 -2.80 -0.74 -4.72
CA ILE A 98 -3.96 -0.14 -4.04
C ILE A 98 -5.17 -0.31 -4.96
N THR A 99 -6.30 -0.77 -4.42
CA THR A 99 -7.53 -0.96 -5.19
C THR A 99 -8.69 -0.15 -4.61
N PHE A 100 -9.38 0.60 -5.46
CA PHE A 100 -10.58 1.36 -5.13
C PHE A 100 -11.75 0.91 -6.01
N ASN A 101 -12.75 0.29 -5.39
CA ASN A 101 -14.04 0.04 -6.03
C ASN A 101 -14.99 1.23 -5.83
N SER A 102 -14.90 1.92 -4.70
CA SER A 102 -15.61 3.16 -4.38
C SER A 102 -14.93 3.92 -3.23
N ILE A 103 -15.46 5.07 -2.80
CA ILE A 103 -14.95 5.79 -1.62
C ILE A 103 -15.04 4.98 -0.31
N ALA A 104 -15.95 4.01 -0.25
CA ALA A 104 -16.21 3.19 0.94
C ALA A 104 -15.65 1.75 0.83
N ASP A 105 -15.19 1.36 -0.36
CA ASP A 105 -14.70 0.02 -0.68
C ASP A 105 -13.34 0.15 -1.37
N TYR A 106 -12.29 0.02 -0.56
CA TYR A 106 -10.91 0.13 -0.97
C TYR A 106 -10.00 -0.69 -0.05
N GLY A 107 -8.84 -1.03 -0.56
CA GLY A 107 -7.83 -1.77 0.17
C GLY A 107 -6.49 -1.71 -0.55
N ALA A 108 -5.53 -2.46 -0.04
CA ALA A 108 -4.23 -2.58 -0.67
C ALA A 108 -3.61 -3.94 -0.41
N THR A 109 -2.73 -4.36 -1.30
CA THR A 109 -1.77 -5.43 -1.06
C THR A 109 -0.37 -4.83 -1.15
N ILE A 110 0.40 -4.97 -0.09
CA ILE A 110 1.78 -4.47 -0.03
C ILE A 110 2.73 -5.65 0.11
N SER A 111 3.67 -5.75 -0.83
CA SER A 111 4.79 -6.68 -0.72
C SER A 111 5.97 -6.00 -0.03
N CYS A 112 6.46 -6.60 1.05
CA CYS A 112 7.56 -6.05 1.84
C CYS A 112 8.38 -7.13 2.55
N GLY A 113 9.56 -6.74 3.03
CA GLY A 113 10.43 -7.55 3.88
C GLY A 113 10.73 -6.85 5.20
N ASP A 114 11.08 -7.62 6.23
CA ASP A 114 11.50 -7.07 7.52
C ASP A 114 12.62 -7.91 8.19
N ASN A 115 13.10 -7.40 9.33
CA ASN A 115 14.12 -8.05 10.16
C ASN A 115 13.51 -8.93 11.26
N ILE A 116 12.30 -9.45 11.10
CA ILE A 116 11.73 -10.44 12.03
C ILE A 116 11.55 -11.75 11.27
N LEU A 117 10.90 -11.66 10.11
CA LEU A 117 10.55 -12.76 9.22
C LEU A 117 11.53 -12.82 8.04
N HIS A 118 12.83 -12.80 8.35
CA HIS A 118 13.95 -12.61 7.41
C HIS A 118 13.96 -13.54 6.18
N ASP A 119 13.37 -14.72 6.27
CA ASP A 119 13.36 -15.72 5.20
C ASP A 119 12.11 -15.61 4.30
N HIS A 120 11.26 -14.61 4.51
CA HIS A 120 9.98 -14.47 3.83
C HIS A 120 9.76 -13.08 3.27
N ILE A 121 9.33 -13.03 2.00
CA ILE A 121 8.65 -11.85 1.48
C ILE A 121 7.22 -11.91 2.01
N MET A 122 6.81 -10.85 2.70
CA MET A 122 5.46 -10.69 3.17
C MET A 122 4.59 -10.07 2.08
N MET A 123 3.36 -10.57 1.97
CA MET A 123 2.27 -9.92 1.26
C MET A 123 1.21 -9.56 2.29
N ILE A 124 1.01 -8.25 2.49
CA ILE A 124 0.12 -7.72 3.52
C ILE A 124 -1.13 -7.21 2.83
N ASP A 125 -2.27 -7.83 3.16
CA ASP A 125 -3.57 -7.44 2.64
C ASP A 125 -4.27 -6.52 3.63
N PHE A 126 -4.76 -5.39 3.12
CA PHE A 126 -5.49 -4.38 3.86
C PHE A 126 -6.94 -4.30 3.37
N ASP A 127 -7.89 -4.33 4.31
CA ASP A 127 -9.23 -3.77 4.11
C ASP A 127 -9.20 -2.37 4.74
N ARG A 128 -9.15 -1.35 3.88
CA ARG A 128 -8.99 0.04 4.28
C ARG A 128 -7.80 0.19 5.23
N GLU A 129 -7.97 0.81 6.39
CA GLU A 129 -6.89 1.05 7.36
C GLU A 129 -6.62 -0.13 8.31
N GLN A 130 -7.02 -1.36 7.99
CA GLN A 130 -6.83 -2.55 8.82
C GLN A 130 -6.14 -3.67 8.05
N ILE A 131 -5.18 -4.34 8.69
CA ILE A 131 -4.57 -5.56 8.14
C ILE A 131 -5.58 -6.70 8.26
N GLN A 132 -5.88 -7.35 7.14
CA GLN A 132 -6.71 -8.55 7.08
C GLN A 132 -5.86 -9.82 7.22
N ALA A 133 -4.74 -9.87 6.50
CA ALA A 133 -3.85 -11.01 6.49
C ALA A 133 -2.42 -10.61 6.15
N ILE A 134 -1.47 -11.38 6.67
CA ILE A 134 -0.09 -11.41 6.18
C ILE A 134 0.17 -12.81 5.64
N HIS A 135 0.50 -12.87 4.34
CA HIS A 135 0.90 -14.09 3.66
C HIS A 135 2.43 -14.13 3.53
N PHE A 136 3.01 -15.30 3.72
CA PHE A 136 4.44 -15.52 3.59
C PHE A 136 4.71 -16.26 2.28
N ASN A 137 5.43 -15.63 1.37
CA ASN A 137 6.01 -16.32 0.23
C ASN A 137 7.41 -16.82 0.62
N GLY A 138 7.58 -18.14 0.55
CA GLY A 138 8.83 -18.87 0.79
C GLY A 138 8.94 -20.06 -0.14
#